data_AF-A0A963ETU5-F1
#
_entry.id   AF-A0A963ETU5-F1
#
_cell.length_a   1.000
_cell.length_b   1.000
_cell.length_c   1.000
_cell.angle_alpha   90.00
_cell.angle_beta   90.00
_cell.angle_gamma   90.00
#
_symmetry.space_group_name_H-M   'P 1'
#
loop_
_entity.id
_entity.type
_entity.pdbx_description
1 polymer ?
#
loop_
_entity_poly.entity_id
_entity_poly.type
_entity_poly.pdbx_seq_one_letter_code
_entity_poly.pdbx_strand_id
1 'polypeptide(L)'
;VVINLMPDSSDYAVPGEREIVEGQGIEYLYLPVDFAAPTLADYESFLQLMARVGQRKLLIHCAANWRVSAFYSRYAIDQGMWSPAEADRFMLSIWQPAEHPPWSQWLEEVTCRN
;
A
#
# COMPACT_ATOMS: atom_id res chain seq x y z
N VAL A 1 13.62 2.65 -5.74
CA VAL A 1 13.19 1.81 -4.60
C VAL A 1 11.91 1.11 -5.00
N VAL A 2 11.75 -0.14 -4.60
CA VAL A 2 10.49 -0.89 -4.72
C VAL A 2 9.97 -1.21 -3.33
N ILE A 3 8.68 -1.00 -3.08
CA ILE A 3 7.97 -1.50 -1.89
C ILE A 3 6.94 -2.54 -2.34
N ASN A 4 7.10 -3.78 -1.92
CA ASN A 4 6.13 -4.85 -2.18
C ASN A 4 5.20 -5.03 -0.96
N LEU A 5 3.89 -4.90 -1.20
CA LEU A 5 2.84 -5.07 -0.18
C LEU A 5 2.19 -6.46 -0.17
N MET A 6 2.57 -7.35 -1.07
CA MET A 6 1.99 -8.68 -1.19
C MET A 6 2.81 -9.70 -0.37
N PRO A 7 2.18 -10.51 0.49
CA PRO A 7 2.87 -11.61 1.16
C PRO A 7 3.43 -12.63 0.16
N ASP A 8 4.66 -13.10 0.40
CA ASP A 8 5.33 -14.15 -0.39
C ASP A 8 4.60 -15.50 -0.37
N SER A 9 3.69 -15.71 0.61
CA SER A 9 2.81 -16.87 0.68
C SER A 9 1.65 -16.84 -0.32
N SER A 10 1.47 -15.74 -1.05
CA SER A 10 0.43 -15.61 -2.07
C SER A 10 0.76 -16.45 -3.31
N ASP A 11 -0.26 -17.07 -3.92
CA ASP A 11 -0.13 -17.76 -5.21
C ASP A 11 0.31 -16.83 -6.36
N TYR A 12 0.17 -15.51 -6.18
CA TYR A 12 0.59 -14.50 -7.15
C TYR A 12 2.00 -13.97 -6.89
N ALA A 13 2.68 -14.42 -5.82
CA ALA A 13 4.03 -13.99 -5.50
C ALA A 13 5.03 -14.45 -6.55
N VAL A 14 5.93 -13.55 -6.96
CA VAL A 14 7.02 -13.89 -7.88
C VAL A 14 8.15 -14.55 -7.07
N PRO A 15 8.52 -15.80 -7.35
CA PRO A 15 9.62 -16.45 -6.65
C PRO A 15 10.93 -15.67 -6.85
N GLY A 16 11.57 -15.30 -5.75
CA GLY A 16 12.83 -14.56 -5.77
C GLY A 16 12.72 -13.11 -6.24
N GLU A 17 11.56 -12.47 -6.05
CA GLU A 17 11.33 -11.09 -6.49
C GLU A 17 12.41 -10.12 -5.94
N ARG A 18 12.78 -10.27 -4.66
CA ARG A 18 13.83 -9.48 -4.03
C ARG A 18 15.14 -9.60 -4.80
N GLU A 19 15.59 -10.82 -5.06
CA GLU A 19 16.85 -11.10 -5.74
C GLU A 19 16.86 -10.54 -7.16
N ILE A 20 15.72 -10.64 -7.86
CA ILE A 20 15.55 -10.07 -9.21
C ILE A 20 15.66 -8.54 -9.18
N VAL A 21 15.01 -7.88 -8.21
CA VAL A 21 15.00 -6.42 -8.10
C VAL A 21 16.36 -5.89 -7.63
N GLU A 22 16.91 -6.47 -6.56
CA GLU A 22 18.22 -6.09 -6.01
C GLU A 22 19.36 -6.39 -6.99
N GLY A 23 19.26 -7.47 -7.79
CA GLY A 23 20.21 -7.79 -8.86
C GLY A 23 20.30 -6.72 -9.96
N GLN A 24 19.30 -5.84 -10.08
CA GLN A 24 19.30 -4.68 -10.97
C GLN A 24 19.80 -3.40 -10.30
N GLY A 25 20.29 -3.48 -9.06
CA GLY A 25 20.76 -2.34 -8.27
C GLY A 25 19.63 -1.49 -7.67
N ILE A 26 18.42 -2.03 -7.55
CA ILE A 26 17.26 -1.33 -7.00
C ILE A 26 17.03 -1.80 -5.56
N GLU A 27 16.98 -0.87 -4.60
CA GLU A 27 16.62 -1.20 -3.21
C GLU A 27 15.19 -1.78 -3.16
N TYR A 28 15.06 -2.96 -2.53
CA TYR A 28 13.81 -3.65 -2.31
C TYR A 28 13.40 -3.56 -0.84
N LEU A 29 12.18 -3.11 -0.60
CA LEU A 29 11.55 -3.00 0.71
C LEU A 29 10.31 -3.88 0.71
N TYR A 30 10.09 -4.59 1.82
CA TYR A 30 9.03 -5.57 1.95
C TYR A 30 8.15 -5.23 3.14
N LEU A 31 6.85 -5.06 2.89
CA LEU A 31 5.82 -4.80 3.89
C LEU A 31 4.59 -5.65 3.57
N PRO A 32 4.59 -6.95 3.92
CA PRO A 32 3.49 -7.83 3.57
C PRO A 32 2.22 -7.42 4.31
N VAL A 33 1.17 -7.11 3.55
CA VAL A 33 -0.16 -6.78 4.10
C VAL A 33 -1.11 -7.94 3.81
N ASP A 34 -1.66 -8.54 4.86
CA ASP A 34 -2.73 -9.53 4.70
C ASP A 34 -3.96 -8.85 4.09
N PHE A 35 -4.43 -9.38 2.97
CA PHE A 35 -5.62 -8.82 2.33
C PHE A 35 -6.90 -9.13 3.11
N ALA A 36 -6.94 -10.24 3.84
CA ALA A 36 -8.10 -10.65 4.62
C ALA A 36 -8.21 -9.88 5.94
N ALA A 37 -7.11 -9.28 6.41
CA ALA A 37 -7.04 -8.60 7.69
C ALA A 37 -6.03 -7.43 7.66
N PRO A 38 -6.28 -6.35 6.88
CA PRO A 38 -5.42 -5.17 6.90
C PRO A 38 -5.50 -4.47 8.26
N THR A 39 -4.37 -3.97 8.77
CA THR A 39 -4.31 -3.33 10.10
C THR A 39 -3.83 -1.88 10.06
N LEU A 40 -4.10 -1.13 11.14
CA LEU A 40 -3.50 0.19 11.35
C LEU A 40 -1.98 0.11 11.51
N ALA A 41 -1.45 -0.96 12.11
CA ALA A 41 -0.02 -1.16 12.28
C ALA A 41 0.71 -1.34 10.93
N ASP A 42 0.07 -2.01 9.97
CA ASP A 42 0.57 -2.11 8.60
C ASP A 42 0.65 -0.73 7.95
N TYR A 43 -0.37 0.10 8.17
CA TYR A 43 -0.41 1.46 7.66
C TYR A 43 0.66 2.35 8.31
N GLU A 44 0.86 2.26 9.62
CA GLU A 44 1.94 2.98 10.31
C GLU A 44 3.32 2.58 9.79
N SER A 45 3.53 1.29 9.55
CA SER A 45 4.76 0.77 8.95
C SER A 45 4.94 1.31 7.52
N PHE A 46 3.86 1.41 6.75
CA PHE A 46 3.85 2.03 5.43
C PHE A 46 4.26 3.51 5.49
N LEU A 47 3.70 4.30 6.42
CA LEU A 47 4.08 5.70 6.63
C LEU A 47 5.58 5.85 6.94
N GLN A 48 6.12 4.99 7.81
CA GLN A 48 7.54 4.98 8.15
C GLN A 48 8.43 4.66 6.94
N LEU A 49 8.03 3.69 6.10
CA LEU A 49 8.74 3.37 4.86
C LEU A 49 8.69 4.55 3.87
N MET A 50 7.53 5.17 3.67
CA MET A 50 7.39 6.34 2.79
C MET A 50 8.29 7.50 3.25
N ALA A 51 8.31 7.78 4.57
CA ALA A 51 9.19 8.79 5.15
C ALA A 51 10.68 8.46 4.96
N ARG A 52 11.08 7.19 5.17
CA ARG A 52 12.45 6.71 4.92
C ARG A 52 12.84 6.81 3.45
N VAL A 53 11.92 6.55 2.53
CA VAL A 53 12.20 6.65 1.09
C VAL A 53 12.39 8.10 0.66
N GLY A 54 11.61 9.02 1.23
CA GLY A 54 11.70 10.45 0.95
C GLY A 54 11.37 10.76 -0.52
N GLN A 55 12.15 11.63 -1.16
CA GLN A 55 11.90 12.07 -2.54
C GLN A 55 12.50 11.16 -3.63
N ARG A 56 12.96 9.96 -3.26
CA ARG A 56 13.54 9.02 -4.23
C ARG A 56 12.46 8.47 -5.16
N LYS A 57 12.84 8.15 -6.41
CA LYS A 57 11.94 7.46 -7.33
C LYS A 57 11.53 6.11 -6.75
N LEU A 58 10.23 5.94 -6.56
CA LEU A 58 9.61 4.83 -5.84
C LEU A 58 8.55 4.14 -6.71
N LEU A 59 8.55 2.82 -6.68
CA LEU A 59 7.42 1.98 -7.11
C LEU A 59 6.87 1.27 -5.88
N ILE A 60 5.56 1.36 -5.65
CA ILE A 60 4.86 0.53 -4.66
C ILE A 60 3.95 -0.39 -5.46
N HIS A 61 3.94 -1.68 -5.15
CA HIS A 61 3.05 -2.62 -5.84
C HIS A 61 2.52 -3.71 -4.91
N CYS A 62 1.54 -4.45 -5.43
CA CYS A 62 1.04 -5.71 -4.91
C CYS A 62 0.53 -6.54 -6.11
N ALA A 63 -0.39 -7.49 -5.92
CA ALA A 63 -0.96 -8.27 -7.02
C ALA A 63 -1.80 -7.45 -8.01
N ALA A 64 -2.74 -6.63 -7.50
CA ALA A 64 -3.79 -6.00 -8.31
C ALA A 64 -3.95 -4.48 -8.03
N ASN A 65 -2.98 -3.87 -7.34
CA ASN A 65 -2.99 -2.46 -6.93
C ASN A 65 -4.06 -2.07 -5.89
N TRP A 66 -4.78 -3.03 -5.29
CA TRP A 66 -5.83 -2.76 -4.30
C TRP A 66 -5.26 -2.26 -2.96
N ARG A 67 -4.37 -3.05 -2.34
CA ARG A 67 -3.64 -2.65 -1.11
C ARG A 67 -2.95 -1.30 -1.27
N VAL A 68 -2.26 -1.14 -2.39
CA VAL A 68 -1.45 0.04 -2.71
C VAL A 68 -2.35 1.26 -2.87
N SER A 69 -3.42 1.18 -3.64
CA SER A 69 -4.32 2.31 -3.83
C SER A 69 -5.05 2.72 -2.55
N ALA A 70 -5.44 1.75 -1.71
CA ALA A 70 -5.99 2.04 -0.39
C ALA A 70 -4.98 2.77 0.50
N PHE A 71 -3.77 2.22 0.68
CA PHE A 71 -2.74 2.82 1.54
C PHE A 71 -2.29 4.19 1.01
N TYR A 72 -2.02 4.29 -0.29
CA TYR A 72 -1.58 5.54 -0.89
C TYR A 72 -2.67 6.62 -0.87
N SER A 73 -3.95 6.26 -1.03
CA SER A 73 -5.04 7.23 -0.93
C SER A 73 -5.08 7.89 0.45
N ARG A 74 -4.93 7.11 1.54
CA ARG A 74 -4.89 7.66 2.90
C ARG A 74 -3.60 8.46 3.13
N TYR A 75 -2.46 7.95 2.66
CA TYR A 75 -1.19 8.66 2.77
C TYR A 75 -1.23 10.02 2.09
N ALA A 76 -1.85 10.10 0.91
CA ALA A 76 -1.96 11.35 0.18
C ALA A 76 -2.81 12.40 0.91
N ILE A 77 -3.84 11.98 1.64
CA ILE A 77 -4.62 12.86 2.53
C ILE A 77 -3.75 13.30 3.70
N ASP A 78 -3.08 12.38 4.39
CA ASP A 78 -2.26 12.66 5.58
C ASP A 78 -1.12 13.65 5.29
N GLN A 79 -0.56 13.59 4.08
CA GLN A 79 0.49 14.53 3.64
C GLN A 79 -0.07 15.85 3.08
N GLY A 80 -1.39 16.04 3.07
CA GLY A 80 -2.04 17.22 2.51
C GLY A 80 -1.89 17.36 0.99
N MET A 81 -1.60 16.26 0.28
CA MET A 81 -1.43 16.26 -1.17
C MET A 81 -2.77 16.25 -1.88
N TRP A 82 -3.74 15.48 -1.36
CA TRP A 82 -5.07 15.30 -1.95
C TRP A 82 -6.17 15.57 -0.94
N SER A 83 -7.29 16.09 -1.43
CA SER A 83 -8.56 16.07 -0.70
C SER A 83 -9.09 14.63 -0.56
N PRO A 84 -9.96 14.36 0.43
CA PRO A 84 -10.61 13.05 0.56
C PRO A 84 -11.30 12.58 -0.73
N ALA A 85 -11.97 13.48 -1.45
CA ALA A 85 -12.66 13.16 -2.69
C ALA A 85 -11.70 12.76 -3.84
N GLU A 86 -10.51 13.37 -3.92
CA GLU A 86 -9.49 13.00 -4.91
C GLU A 86 -8.87 11.63 -4.60
N ALA A 87 -8.54 11.41 -3.33
CA ALA A 87 -8.02 10.15 -2.84
C ALA A 87 -9.01 8.99 -3.03
N ASP A 88 -10.29 9.21 -2.73
CA ASP A 88 -11.35 8.22 -2.97
C ASP A 88 -11.53 7.96 -4.46
N ARG A 89 -11.56 8.99 -5.31
CA ARG A 89 -11.66 8.81 -6.77
C ARG A 89 -10.50 7.97 -7.32
N PHE A 90 -9.29 8.21 -6.85
CA PHE A 90 -8.11 7.44 -7.26
C PHE A 90 -8.27 5.96 -6.90
N MET A 91 -8.60 5.66 -5.65
CA MET A 91 -8.78 4.28 -5.18
C MET A 91 -9.96 3.59 -5.88
N LEU A 92 -11.13 4.25 -5.95
CA LEU A 92 -12.36 3.71 -6.53
C LEU A 92 -12.28 3.52 -8.05
N SER A 93 -11.33 4.19 -8.73
CA SER A 93 -11.06 3.92 -10.15
C SER A 93 -10.43 2.56 -10.41
N ILE A 94 -9.88 1.92 -9.38
CA ILE A 94 -9.16 0.65 -9.45
C ILE A 94 -10.04 -0.52 -8.97
N TRP A 95 -10.81 -0.32 -7.90
CA TRP A 95 -11.60 -1.38 -7.27
C TRP A 95 -12.64 -0.83 -6.29
N GLN A 96 -13.49 -1.70 -5.75
CA GLN A 96 -14.58 -1.36 -4.84
C GLN A 96 -14.35 -1.94 -3.43
N PRO A 97 -13.74 -1.19 -2.48
CA PRO A 97 -13.47 -1.69 -1.13
C PRO A 97 -14.73 -2.10 -0.35
N ALA A 98 -15.89 -1.51 -0.67
CA ALA A 98 -17.16 -1.85 -0.05
C ALA A 98 -17.60 -3.31 -0.29
N GLU A 99 -17.09 -3.96 -1.34
CA GLU A 99 -17.32 -5.38 -1.61
C GLU A 99 -16.40 -6.30 -0.78
N HIS A 100 -15.47 -5.71 -0.03
CA HIS A 100 -14.46 -6.39 0.79
C HIS A 100 -14.49 -5.85 2.23
N PRO A 101 -15.31 -6.42 3.13
CA PRO A 101 -15.57 -5.88 4.46
C PRO A 101 -14.32 -5.51 5.31
N PRO A 102 -13.22 -6.30 5.30
CA PRO A 102 -12.02 -5.90 6.04
C PRO A 102 -11.43 -4.56 5.59
N TRP A 103 -11.55 -4.22 4.30
CA TRP A 103 -11.01 -2.98 3.74
C TRP A 103 -11.94 -1.79 3.93
N SER A 104 -13.26 -1.98 3.84
CA SER A 104 -14.20 -0.92 4.18
C SER A 104 -14.08 -0.53 5.66
N GLN A 105 -13.94 -1.52 6.56
CA GLN A 105 -13.71 -1.29 7.99
C GLN A 105 -12.37 -0.58 8.23
N TRP A 106 -11.29 -1.07 7.60
CA TRP A 106 -9.99 -0.43 7.72
C TRP A 106 -10.00 1.03 7.23
N LEU A 107 -10.72 1.35 6.15
CA LEU A 107 -10.85 2.73 5.65
C LEU A 107 -11.56 3.65 6.68
N GLU A 108 -12.59 3.14 7.35
CA GLU A 108 -13.28 3.86 8.43
C GLU A 108 -12.35 4.07 9.62
N GLU A 109 -11.62 3.03 10.05
CA GLU A 109 -10.67 3.09 11.17
C GLU A 109 -9.55 4.10 10.93
N VAL A 110 -8.93 4.09 9.74
CA VAL A 110 -7.85 5.03 9.39
C VAL A 110 -8.36 6.46 9.34
N THR A 111 -9.57 6.69 8.84
CA THR A 111 -10.15 8.04 8.73
C THR A 111 -10.48 8.64 10.11
N CYS A 112 -10.85 7.81 11.08
CA CYS A 112 -11.15 8.23 12.45
C CYS A 112 -9.90 8.55 13.31
N ARG A 113 -8.69 8.36 12.78
CA ARG A 113 -7.42 8.51 13.50
C ARG A 113 -6.96 9.97 13.74
N ASN A 114 -7.88 10.94 13.73
CA ASN A 114 -7.57 12.36 13.98
C ASN A 114 -7.23 12.63 15.46
#